data_AF-A0A7C5BG91-F1
#
_entry.id   AF-A0A7C5BG91-F1
#
_cell.length_a   1.000
_cell.length_b   1.000
_cell.length_c   1.000
_cell.angle_alpha   90.00
_cell.angle_beta   90.00
_cell.angle_gamma   90.00
#
_symmetry.space_group_name_H-M   'P 1'
#
loop_
_entity.id
_entity.type
_entity.pdbx_description
1 polymer ?
#
loop_
_entity_poly.entity_id
_entity_poly.type
_entity_poly.pdbx_seq_one_letter_code
_entity_poly.pdbx_strand_id
1 'polypeptide(L)'
;MGKGIKSDYVRIYTKDWYYNAGIVGFLFILVEGESKIENITKKYKDSLTINGNYLEFSSSILDKFYEKYERFSFLKLFDLESYKERLNKLKSKINEIQGNKIKKNLLKEAGLGGKVANKFIKDFCGISLEEIIKDKNKFLNKLENNIIKKLENYNNSLIIYDKLKAKGKKFIDYFLDLEITKGICFYKNIKKYIKDINSKKFFNNENLKTKDLCNSCSIYKKEYDFSNAITQIIGFNKDNSNWI
;
A
#
# COMPACT_ATOMS: atom_id res chain seq x y z
N MET A 1 3.16 -28.99 29.82
CA MET A 1 1.70 -28.80 29.85
C MET A 1 1.34 -27.62 28.97
N GLY A 2 0.80 -27.87 27.78
CA GLY A 2 0.45 -26.82 26.83
C GLY A 2 -0.81 -26.08 27.30
N LYS A 3 -0.70 -24.78 27.57
CA LYS A 3 -1.89 -23.93 27.66
C LYS A 3 -2.61 -24.04 26.30
N GLY A 4 -3.82 -24.58 26.33
CA GLY A 4 -4.67 -24.65 25.14
C GLY A 4 -4.79 -23.26 24.53
N ILE A 5 -4.50 -23.14 23.23
CA ILE A 5 -4.70 -21.90 22.49
C ILE A 5 -6.20 -21.61 22.53
N LYS A 6 -6.59 -20.42 23.03
CA LYS A 6 -8.00 -19.97 23.00
C LYS A 6 -8.52 -20.05 21.56
N SER A 7 -9.79 -20.39 21.36
CA SER A 7 -10.38 -20.62 20.01
C SER A 7 -10.08 -19.50 19.02
N ASP A 8 -10.06 -18.26 19.51
CA ASP A 8 -9.97 -17.03 18.71
C ASP A 8 -8.53 -16.54 18.50
N TYR A 9 -7.55 -17.29 19.02
CA TYR A 9 -6.14 -16.94 18.93
C TYR A 9 -5.45 -17.70 17.79
N VAL A 10 -4.56 -16.97 17.11
CA VAL A 10 -3.74 -17.43 16.01
C VAL A 10 -2.29 -17.46 16.47
N ARG A 11 -1.58 -18.57 16.21
CA ARG A 11 -0.14 -18.72 16.49
C ARG A 11 0.66 -18.88 15.19
N ILE A 12 1.76 -18.14 15.07
CA ILE A 12 2.55 -17.98 13.85
C ILE A 12 4.05 -18.14 14.23
N TYR A 13 4.79 -19.09 13.65
CA TYR A 13 6.17 -19.46 14.07
C TYR A 13 7.30 -18.77 13.28
N THR A 14 8.19 -18.03 13.94
CA THR A 14 9.17 -17.06 13.38
C THR A 14 10.56 -17.64 13.04
N LYS A 15 10.67 -18.94 12.72
CA LYS A 15 12.00 -19.55 12.52
C LYS A 15 12.62 -19.34 11.13
N ASP A 16 11.87 -18.77 10.19
CA ASP A 16 12.35 -18.47 8.83
C ASP A 16 12.50 -16.96 8.64
N TRP A 17 13.65 -16.49 8.16
CA TRP A 17 13.96 -15.06 8.02
C TRP A 17 12.97 -14.34 7.09
N TYR A 18 12.52 -15.02 6.04
CA TYR A 18 11.55 -14.50 5.08
C TYR A 18 10.16 -14.36 5.71
N TYR A 19 9.80 -15.31 6.56
CA TYR A 19 8.58 -15.28 7.38
C TYR A 19 8.64 -14.16 8.44
N ASN A 20 9.83 -13.90 8.99
CA ASN A 20 10.06 -12.79 9.94
C ASN A 20 9.91 -11.43 9.29
N ALA A 21 10.43 -11.24 8.07
CA ALA A 21 10.24 -10.02 7.30
C ALA A 21 8.75 -9.74 7.01
N GLY A 22 8.00 -10.78 6.64
CA GLY A 22 6.56 -10.71 6.45
C GLY A 22 5.80 -10.33 7.73
N ILE A 23 6.21 -10.89 8.87
CA ILE A 23 5.64 -10.57 10.19
C ILE A 23 5.98 -9.17 10.65
N VAL A 24 7.22 -8.72 10.46
CA VAL A 24 7.66 -7.37 10.82
C VAL A 24 6.85 -6.36 10.02
N GLY A 25 6.71 -6.56 8.70
CA GLY A 25 5.85 -5.69 7.89
C GLY A 25 4.38 -5.77 8.27
N PHE A 26 3.91 -6.93 8.71
CA PHE A 26 2.54 -7.10 9.18
C PHE A 26 2.29 -6.35 10.49
N LEU A 27 3.18 -6.49 11.46
CA LEU A 27 3.14 -5.74 12.71
C LEU A 27 3.24 -4.24 12.43
N PHE A 28 4.14 -3.83 11.55
CA PHE A 28 4.34 -2.43 11.14
C PHE A 28 3.06 -1.81 10.55
N ILE A 29 2.36 -2.53 9.67
CA ILE A 29 1.08 -2.08 9.11
C ILE A 29 -0.02 -2.08 10.18
N LEU A 30 -0.06 -3.10 11.02
CA LEU A 30 -1.01 -3.22 12.12
C LEU A 30 -0.90 -2.03 13.10
N VAL A 31 0.32 -1.57 13.34
CA VAL A 31 0.62 -0.49 14.29
C VAL A 31 0.79 0.87 13.61
N GLU A 32 0.53 0.95 12.30
CA GLU A 32 0.59 2.17 11.49
C GLU A 32 1.95 2.89 11.51
N GLY A 33 3.04 2.11 11.48
CA GLY A 33 4.39 2.62 11.34
C GLY A 33 5.18 2.79 12.64
N GLU A 34 4.59 2.48 13.79
CA GLU A 34 5.34 2.34 15.05
C GLU A 34 6.41 1.23 14.92
N SER A 35 7.65 1.55 15.28
CA SER A 35 8.80 0.66 15.17
C SER A 35 9.31 0.18 16.52
N LYS A 36 8.90 0.84 17.62
CA LYS A 36 9.29 0.44 18.99
C LYS A 36 8.44 -0.73 19.46
N ILE A 37 9.07 -1.89 19.62
CA ILE A 37 8.40 -3.13 20.00
C ILE A 37 7.72 -3.03 21.37
N GLU A 38 8.27 -2.21 22.28
CA GLU A 38 7.70 -1.95 23.61
C GLU A 38 6.35 -1.24 23.50
N ASN A 39 6.23 -0.28 22.58
CA ASN A 39 4.98 0.43 22.33
C ASN A 39 3.93 -0.51 21.72
N ILE A 40 4.34 -1.38 20.79
CA ILE A 40 3.48 -2.36 20.14
C ILE A 40 2.94 -3.36 21.16
N THR A 41 3.84 -3.95 21.97
CA THR A 41 3.47 -4.93 23.00
C THR A 41 2.62 -4.30 24.10
N LYS A 42 2.84 -3.03 24.46
CA LYS A 42 1.98 -2.29 25.38
C LYS A 42 0.59 -2.03 24.80
N LYS A 43 0.50 -1.62 23.53
CA LYS A 43 -0.78 -1.32 22.84
C LYS A 43 -1.67 -2.55 22.69
N TYR A 44 -1.07 -3.72 22.48
CA TYR A 44 -1.78 -4.97 22.23
C TYR A 44 -1.57 -6.01 23.34
N LYS A 45 -1.27 -5.59 24.57
CA LYS A 45 -0.86 -6.47 25.68
C LYS A 45 -1.77 -7.70 25.90
N ASP A 46 -3.08 -7.53 25.76
CA ASP A 46 -4.07 -8.59 25.99
C ASP A 46 -4.46 -9.36 24.72
N SER A 47 -3.82 -9.04 23.60
CA SER A 47 -4.23 -9.54 22.28
C SER A 47 -3.06 -9.91 21.37
N LEU A 48 -1.81 -9.63 21.76
CA LEU A 48 -0.58 -9.95 21.05
C LEU A 48 0.50 -10.36 22.06
N THR A 49 1.05 -11.56 21.88
CA THR A 49 2.22 -12.07 22.57
C THR A 49 3.33 -12.31 21.56
N ILE A 50 4.50 -11.71 21.80
CA ILE A 50 5.70 -11.89 20.97
C ILE A 50 6.69 -12.75 21.76
N ASN A 51 7.01 -13.93 21.25
CA ASN A 51 8.00 -14.84 21.84
C ASN A 51 9.19 -15.02 20.89
N GLY A 52 10.27 -15.64 21.38
CA GLY A 52 11.51 -15.81 20.61
C GLY A 52 11.35 -16.58 19.30
N ASN A 53 10.36 -17.46 19.18
CA ASN A 53 10.13 -18.30 18.01
C ASN A 53 8.67 -18.29 17.49
N TYR A 54 7.78 -17.48 18.07
CA TYR A 54 6.41 -17.32 17.54
C TYR A 54 5.75 -16.00 17.97
N LEU A 55 4.75 -15.61 17.19
CA LEU A 55 3.72 -14.65 17.57
C LEU A 55 2.43 -15.37 17.89
N GLU A 56 1.71 -14.88 18.89
CA GLU A 56 0.36 -15.32 19.20
C GLU A 56 -0.55 -14.10 19.34
N PHE A 57 -1.68 -14.08 18.65
CA PHE A 57 -2.58 -12.93 18.68
C PHE A 57 -4.05 -13.31 18.53
N SER A 58 -4.92 -12.48 19.11
CA SER A 58 -6.37 -12.54 18.87
C SER A 58 -6.68 -12.21 17.42
N SER A 59 -7.56 -12.95 16.75
CA SER A 59 -7.98 -12.68 15.36
C SER A 59 -8.54 -11.27 15.17
N SER A 60 -9.15 -10.70 16.21
CA SER A 60 -9.67 -9.32 16.22
C SER A 60 -8.59 -8.25 16.03
N ILE A 61 -7.31 -8.56 16.27
CA ILE A 61 -6.21 -7.66 15.92
C ILE A 61 -6.21 -7.36 14.40
N LEU A 62 -6.71 -8.29 13.58
CA LEU A 62 -6.75 -8.13 12.13
C LEU A 62 -7.95 -7.31 11.65
N ASP A 63 -8.81 -6.88 12.57
CA ASP A 63 -9.90 -5.98 12.25
C ASP A 63 -9.34 -4.69 11.66
N LYS A 64 -9.88 -4.29 10.51
CA LYS A 64 -9.43 -3.14 9.73
C LYS A 64 -7.98 -3.21 9.24
N PHE A 65 -7.28 -4.34 9.37
CA PHE A 65 -5.91 -4.48 8.86
C PHE A 65 -5.82 -4.11 7.38
N TYR A 66 -6.76 -4.59 6.58
CA TYR A 66 -6.80 -4.27 5.15
C TYR A 66 -6.97 -2.77 4.89
N GLU A 67 -7.77 -2.07 5.69
CA GLU A 67 -7.92 -0.61 5.56
C GLU A 67 -6.64 0.14 5.94
N LYS A 68 -5.93 -0.33 6.99
CA LYS A 68 -4.62 0.22 7.37
C LYS A 68 -3.59 -0.02 6.27
N TYR A 69 -3.59 -1.23 5.71
CA TYR A 69 -2.74 -1.61 4.59
C TYR A 69 -2.97 -0.69 3.38
N GLU A 70 -4.22 -0.48 2.96
CA GLU A 70 -4.56 0.41 1.84
C GLU A 70 -4.10 1.85 2.10
N ARG A 71 -4.39 2.38 3.29
CA ARG A 71 -3.99 3.73 3.71
C ARG A 71 -2.48 3.88 3.65
N PHE A 72 -1.75 2.98 4.30
CA PHE A 72 -0.31 3.05 4.39
C PHE A 72 0.36 2.93 3.01
N SER A 73 -0.11 1.97 2.20
CA SER A 73 0.34 1.79 0.81
C SER A 73 0.19 3.07 -0.01
N PHE A 74 -0.99 3.69 0.07
CA PHE A 74 -1.25 4.93 -0.65
C PHE A 74 -0.31 6.04 -0.21
N LEU A 75 -0.16 6.25 1.10
CA LEU A 75 0.71 7.32 1.64
C LEU A 75 2.18 7.13 1.29
N LYS A 76 2.64 5.87 1.16
CA LYS A 76 4.02 5.55 0.80
C LYS A 76 4.31 5.80 -0.68
N LEU A 77 3.34 5.56 -1.55
CA LEU A 77 3.50 5.59 -3.01
C LEU A 77 3.01 6.90 -3.65
N PHE A 78 2.04 7.58 -3.04
CA PHE A 78 1.43 8.79 -3.57
C PHE A 78 2.10 10.06 -3.02
N ASP A 79 2.76 10.79 -3.92
CA ASP A 79 3.46 12.05 -3.61
C ASP A 79 2.73 13.26 -4.19
N LEU A 80 1.98 13.98 -3.34
CA LEU A 80 1.26 15.20 -3.71
C LEU A 80 2.19 16.32 -4.21
N GLU A 81 3.36 16.48 -3.60
CA GLU A 81 4.28 17.57 -3.96
C GLU A 81 4.86 17.34 -5.35
N SER A 82 5.21 16.09 -5.68
CA SER A 82 5.61 15.74 -7.05
C SER A 82 4.52 16.07 -8.07
N TYR A 83 3.23 15.90 -7.75
CA TYR A 83 2.14 16.33 -8.64
C TYR A 83 2.07 17.86 -8.80
N LYS A 84 2.23 18.64 -7.73
CA LYS A 84 2.24 20.10 -7.79
C LYS A 84 3.40 20.63 -8.63
N GLU A 85 4.60 20.09 -8.42
CA GLU A 85 5.79 20.44 -9.21
C GLU A 85 5.60 20.16 -10.70
N ARG A 86 5.06 18.99 -11.04
CA ARG A 86 4.76 18.61 -12.43
C ARG A 86 3.73 19.54 -13.07
N LEU A 87 2.70 19.96 -12.34
CA LEU A 87 1.70 20.92 -12.82
C LEU A 87 2.29 22.32 -13.03
N ASN A 88 3.15 22.78 -12.12
CA ASN A 88 3.86 24.05 -12.28
C ASN A 88 4.84 24.00 -13.46
N LYS A 89 5.57 22.89 -13.63
CA LYS A 89 6.40 22.63 -14.82
C LYS A 89 5.58 22.69 -16.10
N LEU A 90 4.38 22.09 -16.12
CA LEU A 90 3.47 22.17 -17.26
C LEU A 90 3.03 23.62 -17.54
N LYS A 91 2.69 24.39 -16.50
CA LYS A 91 2.32 25.81 -16.61
C LYS A 91 3.44 26.62 -17.26
N SER A 92 4.67 26.50 -16.76
CA SER A 92 5.84 27.22 -17.29
C SER A 92 6.09 26.88 -18.76
N LYS A 93 6.10 25.58 -19.10
CA LYS A 93 6.27 25.13 -20.49
C LYS A 93 5.22 25.66 -21.45
N ILE A 94 3.97 25.79 -21.01
CA ILE A 94 2.91 26.34 -21.86
C ILE A 94 3.09 27.84 -22.05
N ASN A 95 3.54 28.56 -21.02
CA ASN A 95 3.81 29.99 -21.12
C ASN A 95 4.92 30.29 -22.14
N GLU A 96 5.94 29.43 -22.24
CA GLU A 96 7.05 29.54 -23.20
C GLU A 96 6.64 29.35 -24.69
N ILE A 97 5.47 28.77 -24.97
CA ILE A 97 5.02 28.51 -26.34
C ILE A 97 4.61 29.81 -27.04
N GLN A 98 5.23 30.07 -28.19
CA GLN A 98 4.78 31.09 -29.13
C GLN A 98 3.57 30.55 -29.93
N GLY A 99 2.41 31.20 -29.79
CA GLY A 99 1.15 30.82 -30.44
C GLY A 99 0.11 30.14 -29.53
N ASN A 100 -1.06 29.81 -30.11
CA ASN A 100 -2.24 29.34 -29.36
C ASN A 100 -2.41 27.81 -29.30
N LYS A 101 -1.64 27.03 -30.06
CA LYS A 101 -1.78 25.57 -30.14
C LYS A 101 -0.87 24.87 -29.12
N ILE A 102 -1.47 24.07 -28.22
CA ILE A 102 -0.76 23.22 -27.26
C ILE A 102 -0.67 21.80 -27.81
N LYS A 103 0.53 21.21 -27.81
CA LYS A 103 0.75 19.80 -28.18
C LYS A 103 0.50 18.89 -26.98
N LYS A 104 -0.20 17.77 -27.17
CA LYS A 104 -0.42 16.75 -26.12
C LYS A 104 0.88 16.21 -25.51
N ASN A 105 1.99 16.24 -26.25
CA ASN A 105 3.29 15.75 -25.77
C ASN A 105 3.80 16.49 -24.53
N LEU A 106 3.36 17.74 -24.32
CA LEU A 106 3.74 18.53 -23.15
C LEU A 106 3.32 17.88 -21.83
N LEU A 107 2.20 17.15 -21.82
CA LEU A 107 1.81 16.37 -20.65
C LEU A 107 2.86 15.31 -20.31
N LYS A 108 3.40 14.62 -21.32
CA LYS A 108 4.45 13.61 -21.11
C LYS A 108 5.73 14.25 -20.58
N GLU A 109 6.15 15.36 -21.18
CA GLU A 109 7.37 16.07 -20.75
C GLU A 109 7.28 16.67 -19.34
N ALA A 110 6.05 16.96 -18.89
CA ALA A 110 5.76 17.39 -17.52
C ALA A 110 5.56 16.21 -16.54
N GLY A 111 5.68 14.95 -16.99
CA GLY A 111 5.46 13.78 -16.13
C GLY A 111 3.98 13.51 -15.78
N LEU A 112 3.06 14.07 -16.58
CA LEU A 112 1.60 13.97 -16.43
C LEU A 112 0.92 13.17 -17.56
N GLY A 113 1.71 12.63 -18.49
CA GLY A 113 1.20 11.83 -19.63
C GLY A 113 0.79 10.39 -19.28
N GLY A 114 0.96 9.97 -18.02
CA GLY A 114 0.58 8.64 -17.56
C GLY A 114 -0.91 8.54 -17.23
N LYS A 115 -1.51 7.36 -17.43
CA LYS A 115 -2.93 7.10 -17.13
C LYS A 115 -3.28 7.38 -15.66
N VAL A 116 -2.35 7.08 -14.74
CA VAL A 116 -2.50 7.36 -13.30
C VAL A 116 -2.65 8.85 -13.05
N ALA A 117 -1.76 9.67 -13.61
CA ALA A 117 -1.76 11.11 -13.38
C ALA A 117 -3.03 11.78 -13.91
N ASN A 118 -3.43 11.48 -15.15
CA ASN A 118 -4.66 12.04 -15.71
C ASN A 118 -5.90 11.57 -14.92
N LYS A 119 -5.95 10.30 -14.49
CA LYS A 119 -7.05 9.80 -13.68
C LYS A 119 -7.12 10.46 -12.30
N PHE A 120 -5.97 10.69 -11.65
CA PHE A 120 -5.92 11.41 -10.38
C PHE A 120 -6.53 12.81 -10.51
N ILE A 121 -6.05 13.59 -11.49
CA ILE A 121 -6.51 14.96 -11.70
C ILE A 121 -8.00 14.96 -12.09
N LYS A 122 -8.46 14.00 -12.89
CA LYS A 122 -9.88 13.86 -13.22
C LYS A 122 -10.74 13.53 -12.00
N ASP A 123 -10.38 12.51 -11.23
CA ASP A 123 -11.19 12.03 -10.09
C ASP A 123 -11.15 13.02 -8.91
N PHE A 124 -10.03 13.75 -8.73
CA PHE A 124 -9.86 14.70 -7.64
C PHE A 124 -10.30 16.14 -8.00
N CYS A 125 -9.87 16.64 -9.16
CA CYS A 125 -10.14 18.01 -9.61
C CYS A 125 -11.40 18.13 -10.48
N GLY A 126 -11.89 17.04 -11.07
CA GLY A 126 -13.06 17.02 -11.95
C GLY A 126 -12.75 17.43 -13.39
N ILE A 127 -11.46 17.52 -13.75
CA ILE A 127 -11.01 18.00 -15.06
C ILE A 127 -9.99 17.03 -15.61
N SER A 128 -10.17 16.55 -16.85
CA SER A 128 -9.11 15.81 -17.54
C SER A 128 -8.15 16.77 -18.22
N LEU A 129 -6.85 16.60 -17.98
CA LEU A 129 -5.81 17.38 -18.65
C LEU A 129 -5.84 17.18 -20.17
N GLU A 130 -6.19 15.99 -20.64
CA GLU A 130 -6.25 15.67 -22.07
C GLU A 130 -7.41 16.36 -22.79
N GLU A 131 -8.54 16.58 -22.09
CA GLU A 131 -9.76 17.17 -22.67
C GLU A 131 -9.61 18.68 -22.91
N ILE A 132 -8.71 19.35 -22.17
CA ILE A 132 -8.57 20.82 -22.19
C ILE A 132 -7.48 21.33 -23.15
N ILE A 133 -6.66 20.46 -23.75
CA ILE A 133 -5.55 20.81 -24.68
C ILE A 133 -6.12 21.16 -26.07
N LYS A 134 -6.79 22.30 -26.17
CA LYS A 134 -7.28 22.82 -27.46
C LYS A 134 -6.99 24.29 -27.65
N ASP A 135 -7.12 25.08 -26.58
CA ASP A 135 -6.90 26.52 -26.57
C ASP A 135 -5.97 26.90 -25.42
N LYS A 136 -4.89 27.65 -25.71
CA LYS A 136 -3.85 27.99 -24.73
C LYS A 136 -4.40 28.75 -23.53
N ASN A 137 -5.14 29.83 -23.76
CA ASN A 137 -5.60 30.72 -22.71
C ASN A 137 -6.64 30.04 -21.82
N LYS A 138 -7.59 29.31 -22.43
CA LYS A 138 -8.60 28.52 -21.71
C LYS A 138 -7.95 27.38 -20.93
N PHE A 139 -6.93 26.74 -21.48
CA PHE A 139 -6.17 25.70 -20.78
C PHE A 139 -5.46 26.28 -19.55
N LEU A 140 -4.68 27.36 -19.73
CA LEU A 140 -3.93 28.00 -18.64
C LEU A 140 -4.86 28.45 -17.51
N ASN A 141 -5.99 29.08 -17.87
CA ASN A 141 -6.99 29.50 -16.90
C ASN A 141 -7.53 28.31 -16.09
N LYS A 142 -7.90 27.20 -16.74
CA LYS A 142 -8.37 25.99 -16.03
C LYS A 142 -7.26 25.31 -15.21
N LEU A 143 -6.05 25.22 -15.75
CA LEU A 143 -4.91 24.65 -15.04
C LEU A 143 -4.65 25.41 -13.74
N GLU A 144 -4.57 26.73 -13.83
CA GLU A 144 -4.28 27.60 -12.70
C GLU A 144 -5.44 27.64 -11.69
N ASN A 145 -6.64 27.98 -12.15
CA ASN A 145 -7.75 28.29 -11.24
C ASN A 145 -8.50 27.06 -10.73
N ASN A 146 -8.48 25.93 -11.44
CA ASN A 146 -9.25 24.74 -11.05
C ASN A 146 -8.41 23.56 -10.58
N ILE A 147 -7.13 23.50 -11.00
CA ILE A 147 -6.25 22.36 -10.69
C ILE A 147 -5.17 22.79 -9.69
N ILE A 148 -4.31 23.74 -10.05
CA ILE A 148 -3.18 24.17 -9.21
C ILE A 148 -3.70 24.78 -7.90
N LYS A 149 -4.53 25.84 -7.95
CA LYS A 149 -5.11 26.46 -6.74
C LYS A 149 -5.86 25.46 -5.86
N LYS A 150 -6.53 24.47 -6.48
CA LYS A 150 -7.24 23.44 -5.73
C LYS A 150 -6.27 22.54 -4.97
N LEU A 151 -5.16 22.13 -5.59
CA LEU A 151 -4.15 21.26 -4.99
C LEU A 151 -3.28 21.99 -3.97
N GLU A 152 -3.04 23.29 -4.16
CA GLU A 152 -2.32 24.15 -3.20
C GLU A 152 -3.02 24.23 -1.83
N ASN A 153 -4.34 24.07 -1.78
CA ASN A 153 -5.09 24.02 -0.52
C ASN A 153 -4.83 22.75 0.33
N TYR A 154 -3.97 21.84 -0.13
CA TYR A 154 -3.65 20.60 0.57
C TYR A 154 -2.15 20.48 0.80
N ASN A 155 -1.77 20.20 2.04
CA ASN A 155 -0.37 20.20 2.47
C ASN A 155 0.21 18.79 2.67
N ASN A 156 -0.61 17.73 2.52
CA ASN A 156 -0.15 16.36 2.64
C ASN A 156 -1.04 15.36 1.87
N SER A 157 -0.47 14.21 1.54
CA SER A 157 -1.15 13.11 0.87
C SER A 157 -2.26 12.44 1.70
N LEU A 158 -2.26 12.61 3.03
CA LEU A 158 -3.29 12.05 3.91
C LEU A 158 -4.66 12.70 3.68
N ILE A 159 -4.71 14.02 3.55
CA ILE A 159 -5.98 14.72 3.24
C ILE A 159 -6.51 14.28 1.87
N ILE A 160 -5.62 14.05 0.91
CA ILE A 160 -5.99 13.54 -0.42
C ILE A 160 -6.60 12.14 -0.31
N TYR A 161 -5.96 11.25 0.44
CA TYR A 161 -6.47 9.90 0.71
C TYR A 161 -7.87 9.95 1.34
N ASP A 162 -8.06 10.73 2.39
CA ASP A 162 -9.34 10.80 3.11
C ASP A 162 -10.47 11.33 2.21
N LYS A 163 -10.20 12.34 1.39
CA LYS A 163 -11.18 12.87 0.42
C LYS A 163 -11.53 11.87 -0.68
N LEU A 164 -10.55 11.12 -1.18
CA LEU A 164 -10.79 10.08 -2.18
C LEU A 164 -11.52 8.88 -1.57
N LYS A 165 -11.22 8.53 -0.32
CA LYS A 165 -11.93 7.49 0.45
C LYS A 165 -13.40 7.88 0.64
N ALA A 166 -13.69 9.12 1.05
CA ALA A 166 -15.05 9.65 1.18
C ALA A 166 -15.84 9.65 -0.14
N LYS A 167 -15.15 9.74 -1.28
CA LYS A 167 -15.75 9.65 -2.63
C LYS A 167 -15.90 8.22 -3.17
N GLY A 168 -15.69 7.20 -2.34
CA GLY A 168 -15.89 5.79 -2.71
C GLY A 168 -14.66 5.09 -3.28
N LYS A 169 -13.44 5.55 -2.97
CA LYS A 169 -12.15 4.86 -3.19
C LYS A 169 -11.77 4.49 -4.63
N LYS A 170 -12.58 4.76 -5.66
CA LYS A 170 -12.32 4.36 -7.05
C LYS A 170 -10.90 4.67 -7.56
N PHE A 171 -10.37 5.86 -7.25
CA PHE A 171 -8.99 6.20 -7.61
C PHE A 171 -7.96 5.43 -6.80
N ILE A 172 -8.17 5.29 -5.48
CA ILE A 172 -7.25 4.56 -4.58
C ILE A 172 -7.11 3.12 -5.07
N ASP A 173 -8.22 2.44 -5.34
CA ASP A 173 -8.22 1.06 -5.83
C ASP A 173 -7.46 0.95 -7.16
N TYR A 174 -7.76 1.83 -8.11
CA TYR A 174 -7.08 1.87 -9.40
C TYR A 174 -5.57 2.15 -9.28
N PHE A 175 -5.18 3.08 -8.40
CA PHE A 175 -3.80 3.45 -8.17
C PHE A 175 -3.03 2.27 -7.58
N LEU A 176 -3.54 1.65 -6.52
CA LEU A 176 -2.91 0.49 -5.89
C LEU A 176 -2.91 -0.75 -6.79
N ASP A 177 -3.94 -0.95 -7.63
CA ASP A 177 -3.97 -1.99 -8.67
C ASP A 177 -2.79 -1.90 -9.65
N LEU A 178 -2.32 -0.68 -9.93
CA LEU A 178 -1.24 -0.43 -10.88
C LEU A 178 0.14 -0.38 -10.20
N GLU A 179 0.25 0.30 -9.07
CA GLU A 179 1.54 0.46 -8.39
C GLU A 179 1.96 -0.83 -7.66
N ILE A 180 1.00 -1.63 -7.19
CA ILE A 180 1.25 -2.89 -6.47
C ILE A 180 0.90 -4.04 -7.42
N THR A 181 1.72 -4.23 -8.46
CA THR A 181 1.40 -5.12 -9.59
C THR A 181 1.92 -6.55 -9.49
N LYS A 182 0.96 -7.47 -9.70
CA LYS A 182 0.94 -8.88 -10.19
C LYS A 182 1.87 -9.94 -9.60
N GLY A 183 1.26 -11.10 -9.32
CA GLY A 183 1.90 -12.31 -8.79
C GLY A 183 1.37 -12.66 -7.39
N ILE A 184 2.23 -13.21 -6.54
CA ILE A 184 1.92 -13.53 -5.12
C ILE A 184 1.59 -12.23 -4.33
N CYS A 185 2.12 -11.08 -4.78
CA CYS A 185 2.15 -9.79 -4.09
C CYS A 185 0.97 -8.84 -4.40
N PHE A 186 -0.11 -9.32 -5.02
CA PHE A 186 -1.20 -8.44 -5.43
C PHE A 186 -1.99 -7.91 -4.23
N TYR A 187 -2.25 -6.60 -4.13
CA TYR A 187 -2.90 -6.00 -2.95
C TYR A 187 -4.27 -6.62 -2.63
N LYS A 188 -5.01 -7.04 -3.67
CA LYS A 188 -6.31 -7.74 -3.50
C LYS A 188 -6.17 -9.09 -2.80
N ASN A 189 -5.00 -9.74 -2.87
CA ASN A 189 -4.74 -11.02 -2.21
C ASN A 189 -4.62 -10.89 -0.69
N ILE A 190 -4.36 -9.70 -0.15
CA ILE A 190 -4.27 -9.49 1.31
C ILE A 190 -5.59 -9.82 2.01
N LYS A 191 -6.75 -9.53 1.39
CA LYS A 191 -8.05 -9.93 1.97
C LYS A 191 -8.17 -11.44 2.11
N LYS A 192 -7.78 -12.17 1.06
CA LYS A 192 -7.78 -13.63 1.06
C LYS A 192 -6.82 -14.17 2.12
N TYR A 193 -5.63 -13.58 2.23
CA TYR A 193 -4.63 -13.94 3.22
C TYR A 193 -5.14 -13.78 4.66
N ILE A 194 -5.74 -12.63 5.01
CA ILE A 194 -6.35 -12.42 6.34
C ILE A 194 -7.44 -13.46 6.61
N LYS A 195 -8.29 -13.74 5.61
CA LYS A 195 -9.32 -14.77 5.73
C LYS A 195 -8.73 -16.16 5.95
N ASP A 196 -7.68 -16.51 5.23
CA ASP A 196 -7.01 -17.81 5.35
C ASP A 196 -6.29 -17.95 6.72
N ILE A 197 -5.74 -16.86 7.28
CA ILE A 197 -5.21 -16.82 8.66
C ILE A 197 -6.33 -17.07 9.67
N ASN A 198 -7.42 -16.30 9.60
CA ASN A 198 -8.53 -16.38 10.56
C ASN A 198 -9.26 -17.72 10.51
N SER A 199 -9.37 -18.32 9.33
CA SER A 199 -9.97 -19.66 9.15
C SER A 199 -9.05 -20.81 9.54
N LYS A 200 -7.83 -20.52 10.00
CA LYS A 200 -6.79 -21.51 10.32
C LYS A 200 -6.51 -22.48 9.16
N LYS A 201 -6.83 -22.09 7.93
CA LYS A 201 -6.71 -22.94 6.72
C LYS A 201 -5.27 -23.37 6.45
N PHE A 202 -4.30 -22.58 6.89
CA PHE A 202 -2.89 -22.91 6.76
C PHE A 202 -2.45 -24.08 7.66
N PHE A 203 -3.19 -24.38 8.74
CA PHE A 203 -2.80 -25.36 9.76
C PHE A 203 -3.35 -26.77 9.52
N ASN A 204 -4.30 -26.95 8.58
CA ASN A 204 -5.04 -28.21 8.38
C ASN A 204 -4.84 -28.86 6.99
N ASN A 205 -3.72 -28.63 6.30
CA ASN A 205 -3.47 -29.31 5.02
C ASN A 205 -2.95 -30.73 5.27
N GLU A 206 -3.83 -31.74 5.21
CA GLU A 206 -3.53 -33.17 5.38
C GLU A 206 -2.66 -33.78 4.25
N ASN A 207 -2.38 -33.03 3.17
CA ASN A 207 -1.68 -33.49 1.97
C ASN A 207 -0.22 -33.01 1.83
N LEU A 208 0.51 -32.71 2.92
CA LEU A 208 1.88 -32.18 2.86
C LEU A 208 2.95 -33.21 3.23
N LYS A 209 4.05 -33.27 2.46
CA LYS A 209 5.10 -34.29 2.61
C LYS A 209 5.98 -33.98 3.84
N THR A 210 6.44 -35.01 4.53
CA THR A 210 7.30 -34.95 5.75
C THR A 210 8.58 -34.12 5.63
N LYS A 211 9.03 -33.81 4.40
CA LYS A 211 10.20 -32.95 4.13
C LYS A 211 9.95 -31.48 4.40
N ASP A 212 8.70 -31.10 4.61
CA ASP A 212 8.27 -29.74 4.87
C ASP A 212 8.27 -29.40 6.36
N LEU A 213 8.90 -30.18 7.26
CA LEU A 213 8.93 -29.88 8.69
C LEU A 213 10.14 -29.02 9.05
N CYS A 214 9.95 -28.00 9.90
CA CYS A 214 11.05 -27.20 10.42
C CYS A 214 11.89 -28.02 11.42
N ASN A 215 13.16 -28.27 11.11
CA ASN A 215 14.09 -29.12 11.88
C ASN A 215 14.32 -28.76 13.37
N SER A 216 13.75 -27.69 13.92
CA SER A 216 13.85 -27.45 15.38
C SER A 216 12.52 -27.26 16.10
N CYS A 217 11.41 -27.10 15.40
CA CYS A 217 10.10 -27.05 16.05
C CYS A 217 9.16 -28.16 15.55
N SER A 218 9.58 -28.95 14.56
CA SER A 218 8.81 -30.05 13.98
C SER A 218 7.40 -29.65 13.54
N ILE A 219 7.25 -28.39 13.10
CA ILE A 219 6.02 -27.82 12.54
C ILE A 219 6.30 -27.39 11.10
N TYR A 220 5.28 -27.51 10.24
CA TYR A 220 5.38 -27.38 8.79
C TYR A 220 5.90 -26.01 8.29
N LYS A 221 6.99 -26.02 7.53
CA LYS A 221 7.38 -25.04 6.50
C LYS A 221 6.51 -25.24 5.26
N LYS A 222 5.51 -24.38 5.03
CA LYS A 222 4.92 -24.27 3.69
C LYS A 222 5.88 -23.56 2.76
N GLU A 223 6.02 -24.10 1.56
CA GLU A 223 7.06 -23.73 0.59
C GLU A 223 7.01 -22.24 0.20
N TYR A 224 5.84 -21.62 0.01
CA TYR A 224 5.72 -20.19 -0.26
C TYR A 224 4.30 -19.70 0.06
N ASP A 225 4.10 -18.76 0.99
CA ASP A 225 2.78 -18.07 1.13
C ASP A 225 2.78 -16.79 2.01
N PHE A 226 3.92 -16.21 2.38
CA PHE A 226 3.86 -14.83 2.87
C PHE A 226 3.70 -13.91 1.67
N SER A 227 2.56 -13.23 1.58
CA SER A 227 2.35 -12.23 0.54
C SER A 227 3.42 -11.15 0.67
N ASN A 228 4.36 -11.15 -0.27
CA ASN A 228 5.35 -10.09 -0.47
C ASN A 228 4.72 -8.69 -0.67
N ALA A 229 3.38 -8.58 -0.73
CA ALA A 229 2.70 -7.30 -0.80
C ALA A 229 2.90 -6.46 0.48
N ILE A 230 3.10 -7.12 1.63
CA ILE A 230 3.48 -6.44 2.88
C ILE A 230 4.95 -6.04 2.83
N THR A 231 5.79 -6.88 2.23
CA THR A 231 7.24 -6.71 2.21
C THR A 231 7.66 -5.60 1.22
N GLN A 232 6.95 -5.38 0.10
CA GLN A 232 7.19 -4.23 -0.80
C GLN A 232 6.89 -2.86 -0.16
N ILE A 233 5.93 -2.79 0.76
CA ILE A 233 5.62 -1.54 1.48
C ILE A 233 6.74 -1.15 2.47
N ILE A 234 7.41 -2.16 3.03
CA ILE A 234 8.57 -1.98 3.91
C ILE A 234 9.92 -2.04 3.15
N GLY A 235 9.93 -2.22 1.82
CA GLY A 235 11.14 -2.13 0.98
C GLY A 235 11.83 -3.45 0.59
N PHE A 236 11.20 -4.62 0.74
CA PHE A 236 11.77 -5.90 0.29
C PHE A 236 11.55 -6.13 -1.20
N ASN A 237 12.65 -6.22 -1.96
CA ASN A 237 12.65 -6.75 -3.32
C ASN A 237 13.14 -8.21 -3.32
N LYS A 238 12.74 -8.96 -4.35
CA LYS A 238 13.03 -10.39 -4.55
C LYS A 238 14.53 -10.75 -4.52
N ASP A 239 15.41 -9.76 -4.68
CA ASP A 239 16.86 -9.96 -4.84
C ASP A 239 17.70 -9.62 -3.60
N ASN A 240 17.12 -9.15 -2.48
CA ASN A 240 17.93 -8.66 -1.34
C ASN A 240 17.77 -9.47 -0.06
N SER A 241 18.78 -10.31 0.19
CA SER A 241 19.14 -10.96 1.46
C SER A 241 19.63 -9.99 2.55
N ASN A 242 19.47 -8.67 2.38
CA ASN A 242 20.03 -7.64 3.27
C ASN A 242 19.00 -6.55 3.60
N TRP A 243 18.94 -6.21 4.88
CA TRP A 243 18.17 -5.12 5.48
C TRP A 243 18.77 -3.73 5.20
N ILE A 244 17.91 -2.71 5.27
CA ILE A 244 18.15 -1.51 6.09
C ILE A 244 17.10 -1.53 7.21
#